data_AF-A0A520A406-F1
#
_entry.id   AF-A0A520A406-F1
#
_cell.length_a   1.000
_cell.length_b   1.000
_cell.length_c   1.000
_cell.angle_alpha   90.00
_cell.angle_beta   90.00
_cell.angle_gamma   90.00
#
_symmetry.space_group_name_H-M   'P 1'
#
loop_
_entity.id
_entity.type
_entity.pdbx_description
1 polymer ?
#
loop_
_entity_poly.entity_id
_entity_poly.type
_entity_poly.pdbx_seq_one_letter_code
_entity_poly.pdbx_strand_id
1 'polypeptide(L)'
;MVKAFGVHKRCYGTRRLRVELRRNGYRVGRQRLHTAMRRQGLHALQPKAFTPRTTDSTHGPRCPPNRLLDQPKPTQANRVWVSDITYLPLANGD
;
A
#
# COMPACT_ATOMS: atom_id res chain seq x y z
N MET A 1 1.83 -16.74 -19.57
CA MET A 1 2.08 -16.60 -18.11
C MET A 1 2.85 -15.32 -17.79
N VAL A 2 4.09 -15.15 -18.28
CA VAL A 2 4.94 -13.96 -18.00
C VAL A 2 4.23 -12.64 -18.31
N LYS A 3 3.57 -12.55 -19.47
CA LYS A 3 2.76 -11.38 -19.83
C LYS A 3 1.71 -11.05 -18.77
N ALA A 4 0.88 -12.02 -18.36
CA ALA A 4 -0.12 -11.84 -17.31
C ALA A 4 0.50 -11.45 -15.96
N PHE A 5 1.64 -12.05 -15.61
CA PHE A 5 2.38 -11.71 -14.40
C PHE A 5 2.89 -10.26 -14.40
N GLY A 6 3.40 -9.78 -15.55
CA GLY A 6 3.86 -8.41 -15.76
C GLY A 6 2.72 -7.39 -15.78
N VAL A 7 1.64 -7.66 -16.50
CA VAL A 7 0.42 -6.81 -16.56
C VAL A 7 -0.11 -6.52 -15.16
N HIS A 8 -0.10 -7.51 -14.28
CA HIS A 8 -0.54 -7.35 -12.90
C HIS A 8 0.55 -6.91 -11.93
N LYS A 9 1.60 -6.24 -12.43
CA LYS A 9 2.70 -5.65 -11.64
C LYS A 9 3.30 -6.65 -10.66
N ARG A 10 3.38 -7.93 -11.05
CA ARG A 10 3.89 -9.04 -10.24
C ARG A 10 3.02 -9.37 -9.01
N CYS A 11 1.83 -8.81 -8.84
CA CYS A 11 0.96 -9.09 -7.69
C CYS A 11 0.22 -10.44 -7.78
N TYR A 12 0.25 -11.09 -8.94
CA TYR A 12 -0.50 -12.32 -9.17
C TYR A 12 0.36 -13.56 -8.90
N GLY A 13 0.04 -14.29 -7.83
CA GLY A 13 0.54 -15.64 -7.59
C GLY A 13 -0.19 -16.70 -8.41
N THR A 14 0.19 -17.97 -8.22
CA THR A 14 -0.32 -19.13 -8.98
C THR A 14 -1.85 -19.25 -9.00
N ARG A 15 -2.55 -18.84 -7.93
CA ARG A 15 -4.02 -18.85 -7.86
C ARG A 15 -4.64 -17.86 -8.86
N ARG A 16 -4.23 -16.60 -8.84
CA ARG A 16 -4.78 -15.55 -9.73
C ARG A 16 -4.31 -15.73 -11.17
N LEU A 17 -3.06 -16.15 -11.38
CA LEU A 17 -2.57 -16.52 -12.70
C LEU A 17 -3.35 -17.67 -13.33
N ARG A 18 -3.79 -18.67 -12.55
CA ARG A 18 -4.62 -19.76 -13.06
C ARG A 18 -5.96 -19.25 -13.60
N VAL A 19 -6.61 -18.34 -12.86
CA VAL A 19 -7.89 -17.74 -13.29
C VAL A 19 -7.70 -16.94 -14.57
N GLU A 20 -6.68 -16.09 -14.60
CA GLU A 20 -6.35 -15.26 -15.77
C GLU A 20 -6.00 -16.09 -17.00
N LEU A 21 -5.17 -17.11 -16.86
CA LEU A 21 -4.81 -17.99 -17.96
C LEU A 21 -6.00 -18.79 -18.48
N ARG A 22 -6.90 -19.23 -17.59
CA ARG A 22 -8.15 -19.91 -17.99
C ARG A 22 -9.07 -18.98 -18.77
N ARG A 23 -9.19 -17.71 -18.39
CA ARG A 23 -9.95 -16.68 -19.14
C ARG A 23 -9.37 -16.47 -20.53
N ASN A 24 -8.05 -16.54 -20.65
CA ASN A 24 -7.31 -16.46 -21.92
C ASN A 24 -7.26 -17.80 -22.68
N GLY A 25 -8.09 -18.80 -22.33
CA GLY A 25 -8.18 -20.09 -23.03
C GLY A 25 -7.15 -21.15 -22.62
N TYR A 26 -6.20 -20.84 -21.75
CA TYR A 26 -5.15 -21.77 -21.32
C TYR A 26 -5.55 -22.56 -20.07
N ARG A 27 -5.63 -23.90 -20.18
CA ARG A 27 -5.85 -24.79 -19.03
C ARG A 27 -4.52 -25.24 -18.43
N VAL A 28 -4.13 -24.63 -17.31
CA VAL A 28 -2.88 -24.95 -16.60
C VAL A 28 -3.16 -25.20 -15.11
N GLY A 29 -2.63 -26.32 -14.58
CA GLY A 29 -2.73 -26.64 -13.15
C GLY A 29 -1.85 -25.74 -12.27
N ARG A 30 -2.20 -25.62 -10.97
CA ARG A 30 -1.44 -24.78 -10.02
C ARG A 30 0.01 -25.22 -9.87
N GLN A 31 0.27 -26.53 -9.81
CA GLN A 31 1.63 -27.05 -9.65
C GLN A 31 2.51 -26.74 -10.87
N ARG A 32 1.96 -26.89 -12.08
CA ARG A 32 2.66 -26.51 -13.32
C ARG A 32 2.99 -25.03 -13.36
N LEU A 33 2.07 -24.17 -12.91
CA LEU A 33 2.34 -22.73 -12.75
C LEU A 33 3.40 -22.44 -11.70
N HIS A 34 3.36 -23.11 -10.55
CA HIS A 34 4.38 -22.97 -9.51
C HIS A 34 5.78 -23.31 -10.04
N THR A 35 5.91 -24.46 -10.71
CA THR A 35 7.18 -24.89 -11.31
C THR A 35 7.66 -23.91 -12.39
N ALA A 36 6.74 -23.43 -13.25
CA ALA A 36 7.09 -22.46 -14.29
C ALA A 36 7.55 -21.12 -13.70
N MET A 37 6.87 -20.62 -12.66
CA MET A 37 7.29 -19.41 -11.95
C MET A 37 8.67 -19.59 -11.31
N ARG A 38 8.92 -20.72 -10.62
CA ARG A 38 10.23 -21.03 -10.01
C ARG A 38 11.35 -21.09 -11.05
N ARG A 39 11.13 -21.79 -12.17
CA ARG A 39 12.13 -21.90 -13.26
C ARG A 39 12.49 -20.55 -13.88
N GLN A 40 11.60 -19.57 -13.78
CA GLN A 40 11.80 -18.22 -14.31
C GLN A 40 12.14 -17.18 -13.23
N GLY A 41 12.36 -17.59 -11.98
CA GLY A 41 12.66 -16.68 -10.87
C GLY A 41 11.54 -15.69 -10.53
N LEU A 42 10.28 -16.03 -10.87
CA LEU A 42 9.14 -15.14 -10.67
C LEU A 42 8.55 -15.31 -9.27
N HIS A 43 8.56 -14.23 -8.49
CA HIS A 43 7.98 -14.17 -7.16
C HIS A 43 6.87 -13.12 -7.09
N ALA A 44 5.69 -13.55 -6.66
CA ALA A 44 4.55 -12.65 -6.52
C ALA A 44 4.80 -11.64 -5.39
N LEU A 45 4.53 -10.37 -5.66
CA LEU A 45 4.65 -9.29 -4.69
C LEU A 45 3.33 -9.12 -3.94
N GLN A 46 3.43 -8.90 -2.63
CA GLN A 46 2.30 -8.41 -1.86
C GLN A 46 2.15 -6.90 -2.15
N PRO A 47 0.96 -6.43 -2.58
CA PRO A 47 0.73 -5.00 -2.70
C PRO A 47 0.89 -4.35 -1.32
N LYS A 48 1.45 -3.14 -1.28
CA LYS A 48 1.51 -2.35 -0.04
C LYS A 48 0.08 -2.18 0.48
N ALA A 49 -0.07 -2.27 1.80
CA ALA A 49 -1.33 -1.88 2.44
C ALA A 49 -1.67 -0.44 2.01
N PHE A 50 -2.96 -0.19 1.78
CA PHE A 50 -3.42 1.17 1.57
C PHE A 50 -3.15 1.97 2.85
N THR A 51 -2.49 3.11 2.70
CA THR A 51 -2.32 4.08 3.78
C THR A 51 -2.89 5.39 3.25
N PRO A 52 -4.01 5.88 3.82
CA PRO A 52 -4.58 7.15 3.39
C PRO A 52 -3.55 8.26 3.61
N ARG A 53 -3.32 9.07 2.58
CA ARG A 53 -2.47 10.25 2.71
C ARG A 53 -3.29 11.32 3.43
N THR A 54 -3.13 11.41 4.75
CA THR A 54 -3.82 12.39 5.59
C THR A 54 -3.20 13.78 5.51
N THR A 55 -1.92 13.87 5.14
CA THR A 55 -1.19 15.12 4.98
C THR A 55 -0.61 15.19 3.57
N ASP A 56 -1.06 16.15 2.77
CA ASP A 56 -0.39 16.49 1.53
C ASP A 56 0.77 17.44 1.85
N SER A 57 1.95 16.93 2.23
CA SER A 57 3.12 17.78 2.51
C SER A 57 3.78 18.38 1.25
N THR A 58 3.24 18.15 0.05
CA THR A 58 3.81 18.64 -1.22
C THR A 58 3.29 20.01 -1.65
N HIS A 59 2.36 20.60 -0.92
CA HIS A 59 2.07 22.03 -1.01
C HIS A 59 3.30 22.85 -0.60
N GLY A 60 3.66 23.84 -1.41
CA GLY A 60 4.87 24.66 -1.25
C GLY A 60 5.01 25.54 0.01
N PRO A 61 4.00 25.84 0.85
CA PRO A 61 4.28 26.56 2.09
C PRO A 61 4.98 25.63 3.10
N ARG A 62 6.14 26.09 3.59
CA ARG A 62 6.92 25.43 4.64
C ARG A 62 6.02 25.16 5.85
N CYS A 63 6.10 23.97 6.43
CA CYS A 63 5.59 23.70 7.76
C CYS A 63 6.04 24.86 8.69
N PRO A 64 5.11 25.54 9.37
CA PRO A 64 5.49 26.59 10.31
C PRO A 64 6.44 26.00 11.37
N PRO A 65 7.46 26.75 11.80
CA PRO A 65 8.41 26.26 12.79
C PRO A 65 7.68 25.93 14.09
N ASN A 66 8.06 24.82 14.72
CA ASN A 66 7.50 24.44 16.02
C ASN A 66 7.98 25.44 17.09
N ARG A 67 7.07 26.31 17.54
CA ARG A 67 7.33 27.38 18.52
C ARG A 67 7.49 26.88 19.97
N LEU A 68 7.39 25.57 20.20
CA LEU A 68 7.48 24.95 21.53
C LEU A 68 8.81 24.24 21.79
N LEU A 69 9.66 24.04 20.77
CA LEU A 69 10.91 23.28 20.90
C LEU A 69 11.86 23.88 21.94
N ASP A 70 11.94 25.21 21.99
CA ASP A 70 12.86 25.96 22.87
C ASP A 70 12.17 26.57 24.10
N GLN A 71 10.92 26.20 24.37
CA GLN A 71 10.16 26.77 25.49
C GLN A 71 10.17 25.87 26.72
N PRO A 72 10.15 26.45 27.93
CA PRO A 72 9.99 25.68 29.15
C PRO A 72 8.64 24.94 29.14
N LYS A 73 8.60 23.81 29.86
CA LYS A 73 7.38 23.02 29.98
C LYS A 73 6.25 23.87 30.58
N PRO A 74 5.01 23.81 30.04
CA PRO A 74 3.89 24.54 30.61
C PRO A 74 3.61 24.07 32.03
N THR A 75 3.43 25.03 32.94
CA THR A 75 3.22 24.78 34.38
C THR A 75 1.76 24.72 34.79
N GLN A 76 0.85 25.04 33.87
CA GLN A 76 -0.60 25.09 34.08
C GLN A 76 -1.34 24.56 32.86
N ALA A 77 -2.57 24.06 33.07
CA ALA A 77 -3.47 23.67 32.00
C ALA A 77 -3.81 24.86 31.08
N ASN A 78 -4.31 24.56 29.87
CA ASN A 78 -4.75 25.54 28.87
C ASN A 78 -3.66 26.51 28.34
N ARG A 79 -2.38 26.22 28.56
CA ARG A 79 -1.25 27.01 28.03
C ARG A 79 -0.75 26.54 26.66
N VAL A 80 -0.86 25.25 26.39
CA VAL A 80 -0.46 24.61 25.13
C VAL A 80 -1.52 23.58 24.77
N TRP A 81 -1.93 23.55 23.51
CA TRP A 81 -2.92 22.63 22.98
C TRP A 81 -2.26 21.80 21.88
N VAL A 82 -2.38 20.49 21.96
CA VAL A 82 -1.92 19.55 20.93
C VAL A 82 -3.14 18.75 20.51
N SER A 83 -3.36 18.64 19.21
CA SER A 83 -4.40 17.81 18.63
C SER A 83 -3.83 16.96 17.51
N ASP A 84 -4.51 15.87 17.23
CA ASP A 84 -4.27 15.02 16.08
C ASP A 84 -5.60 14.77 15.35
N ILE A 85 -5.54 14.46 14.06
CA ILE A 85 -6.71 14.14 13.25
C ILE A 85 -6.63 12.67 12.85
N THR A 86 -7.52 11.86 13.40
CA THR A 86 -7.63 10.45 13.06
C THR A 86 -8.52 10.27 11.84
N TYR A 87 -7.97 9.66 10.78
CA TYR A 87 -8.78 9.22 9.65
C TYR A 87 -9.73 8.09 10.08
N LEU A 88 -11.04 8.29 9.87
CA LEU A 88 -12.05 7.26 10.04
C LEU A 88 -12.44 6.73 8.64
N PRO A 89 -12.13 5.46 8.33
CA PRO A 89 -12.52 4.88 7.04
C PRO A 89 -14.04 4.77 6.95
N LEU A 90 -14.58 5.04 5.75
CA LEU A 90 -15.96 4.70 5.44
C LEU A 90 -16.10 3.18 5.41
N ALA A 91 -17.22 2.66 5.91
CA ALA A 91 -17.47 1.22 6.01
C ALA A 91 -17.31 0.49 4.66
N ASN A 92 -17.51 1.20 3.55
CA ASN A 92 -17.53 0.66 2.20
C ASN A 92 -16.25 0.97 1.41
N GLY A 93 -15.34 1.79 1.95
CA GLY A 93 -14.07 2.14 1.30
C GLY A 93 -14.16 3.11 0.11
N ASP A 94 -15.35 3.65 -0.18
CA ASP A 94 -15.63 4.73 -1.13
C ASP A 94 -15.95 6.02 -0.37
#